data_AF-A0A532TNF6-F1
#
_entry.id   AF-A0A532TNF6-F1
#
_cell.length_a   1.000
_cell.length_b   1.000
_cell.length_c   1.000
_cell.angle_alpha   90.00
_cell.angle_beta   90.00
_cell.angle_gamma   90.00
#
_symmetry.space_group_name_H-M   'P 1'
#
loop_
_entity.id
_entity.type
_entity.pdbx_description
1 polymer ?
#
loop_
_entity_poly.entity_id
_entity_poly.type
_entity_poly.pdbx_seq_one_letter_code
_entity_poly.pdbx_strand_id
1 'polypeptide(L)'
;MIEIEKNLIISGQVNGSFISEQSVFLKTKNNEIIILVGCAHPSLEKFIMKAQKITGIRAVIGGFHGFKKLSYLKDIDFIGACHCSKYYNLIKETFPRQYKRICLGDNYIF
;
A
#
# COMPACT_ATOMS: atom_id res chain seq x y z
N MET A 1 -15.04 4.93 3.22
CA MET A 1 -13.82 5.76 3.14
C MET A 1 -14.23 7.16 3.53
N ILE A 2 -13.40 7.87 4.28
CA ILE A 2 -13.72 9.21 4.79
C ILE A 2 -12.48 10.08 4.54
N GLU A 3 -12.66 11.21 3.89
CA GLU A 3 -11.62 12.25 3.81
C GLU A 3 -11.68 13.06 5.11
N ILE A 4 -10.60 13.05 5.88
CA ILE A 4 -10.55 13.70 7.20
C ILE A 4 -9.79 15.03 7.17
N GLU A 5 -8.98 15.23 6.13
CA GLU A 5 -8.31 16.48 5.80
C GLU A 5 -8.09 16.48 4.28
N LYS A 6 -7.88 17.66 3.67
CA LYS A 6 -7.63 17.77 2.24
C LYS A 6 -6.52 16.81 1.80
N ASN A 7 -6.84 15.93 0.85
CA ASN A 7 -5.94 14.91 0.29
C ASN A 7 -5.53 13.79 1.27
N LEU A 8 -6.16 13.68 2.43
CA LEU A 8 -5.91 12.63 3.42
C LEU A 8 -7.20 11.84 3.67
N ILE A 9 -7.22 10.61 3.17
CA ILE A 9 -8.40 9.75 3.18
C ILE A 9 -8.10 8.51 4.04
N ILE A 10 -9.02 8.18 4.93
CA ILE A 10 -8.98 6.93 5.69
C ILE A 10 -9.83 5.89 4.95
N SER A 11 -9.29 4.68 4.78
CA SER A 11 -9.99 3.59 4.07
C SER A 11 -11.30 3.15 4.77
N GLY A 12 -11.47 3.56 6.02
CA GLY A 12 -12.35 2.94 6.99
C GLY A 12 -11.87 1.52 7.32
N GLN A 13 -12.61 0.85 8.20
CA GLN A 13 -12.31 -0.55 8.56
C GLN A 13 -12.37 -1.45 7.32
N VAL A 14 -11.40 -2.36 7.24
CA VAL A 14 -11.35 -3.48 6.31
C VAL A 14 -11.30 -4.74 7.17
N ASN A 15 -12.33 -5.58 7.04
CA ASN A 15 -12.47 -6.77 7.85
C ASN A 15 -11.51 -7.87 7.37
N GLY A 16 -10.70 -8.38 8.29
CA GLY A 16 -9.96 -9.63 8.15
C GLY A 16 -10.65 -10.76 8.92
N SER A 17 -10.12 -11.98 8.82
CA SER A 17 -10.68 -13.14 9.54
C SER A 17 -10.45 -13.08 11.05
N PHE A 18 -9.38 -12.40 11.49
CA PHE A 18 -9.01 -12.29 12.90
C PHE A 18 -8.77 -10.85 13.34
N ILE A 19 -8.09 -10.07 12.48
CA ILE A 19 -7.73 -8.68 12.75
C ILE A 19 -8.33 -7.84 11.63
N SER A 20 -9.13 -6.85 12.03
CA SER A 20 -9.60 -5.78 11.15
C SER A 20 -8.63 -4.62 11.22
N GLU A 21 -8.39 -3.97 10.09
CA GLU A 21 -7.44 -2.86 10.00
C GLU A 21 -8.00 -1.71 9.17
N GLN A 22 -7.31 -0.58 9.22
CA GLN A 22 -7.52 0.55 8.33
C GLN A 22 -6.17 1.01 7.76
N SER A 23 -6.24 1.83 6.71
CA SER A 23 -5.07 2.39 6.03
C SER A 23 -5.31 3.87 5.72
N VAL A 24 -4.21 4.58 5.55
CA VAL A 24 -4.20 5.99 5.13
C VAL A 24 -3.89 6.05 3.64
N PHE A 25 -4.69 6.81 2.91
CA PHE A 25 -4.49 7.14 1.50
C PHE A 25 -4.16 8.62 1.39
N LEU A 26 -3.02 8.93 0.79
CA LEU A 26 -2.58 10.30 0.54
C LEU A 26 -2.71 10.60 -0.94
N LYS A 27 -3.42 11.68 -1.29
CA LYS A 27 -3.58 12.12 -2.68
C LYS A 27 -2.42 13.03 -3.08
N THR A 28 -1.71 12.70 -4.15
CA THR A 28 -0.60 13.49 -4.67
C THR A 28 -1.09 14.70 -5.47
N LYS A 29 -0.20 15.64 -5.77
CA LYS A 29 -0.49 16.78 -6.67
C LYS A 29 -0.89 16.34 -8.07
N ASN A 30 -0.42 15.17 -8.51
CA ASN A 30 -0.74 14.56 -9.80
C ASN A 30 -2.04 13.75 -9.76
N ASN A 31 -2.83 13.86 -8.69
CA ASN A 31 -4.11 13.19 -8.54
C ASN A 31 -3.98 11.65 -8.50
N GLU A 32 -2.92 11.13 -7.89
CA GLU A 32 -2.70 9.70 -7.64
C GLU A 32 -2.74 9.40 -6.13
N ILE A 33 -2.84 8.13 -5.74
CA ILE A 33 -2.85 7.70 -4.33
C ILE A 33 -1.53 7.06 -3.91
N ILE A 34 -1.02 7.48 -2.76
CA ILE A 34 -0.04 6.74 -1.96
C ILE A 34 -0.81 6.01 -0.86
N ILE A 35 -0.66 4.69 -0.81
CA ILE A 35 -1.28 3.83 0.20
C ILE A 35 -0.27 3.55 1.30
N LEU A 36 -0.61 3.92 2.53
CA LEU A 36 0.15 3.58 3.74
C LEU A 36 -0.63 2.54 4.55
N VAL A 37 -0.06 1.35 4.69
CA VAL A 37 -0.61 0.25 5.51
C VAL A 37 0.26 -0.01 6.74
N GLY A 38 -0.37 -0.48 7.82
CA GLY A 38 0.34 -1.04 8.98
C GLY A 38 0.93 -2.41 8.66
N CYS A 39 0.15 -3.48 8.86
CA CYS A 39 0.54 -4.86 8.51
C CYS A 39 -0.33 -5.53 7.45
N ALA A 40 -1.46 -4.93 7.06
CA ALA A 40 -2.37 -5.47 6.05
C ALA A 40 -2.87 -6.91 6.36
N HIS A 41 -3.20 -7.20 7.63
CA HIS A 41 -3.74 -8.52 8.03
C HIS A 41 -5.00 -8.93 7.24
N PRO A 42 -5.93 -8.02 6.88
CA PRO A 42 -7.09 -8.35 6.04
C PRO A 42 -6.77 -8.67 4.56
N SER A 43 -5.48 -8.69 4.21
CA SER A 43 -4.89 -8.75 2.86
C SER A 43 -4.79 -7.39 2.15
N LEU A 44 -3.63 -7.15 1.53
CA LEU A 44 -3.27 -5.88 0.88
C LEU A 44 -4.18 -5.51 -0.31
N GLU A 45 -4.66 -6.50 -1.07
CA GLU A 45 -5.50 -6.26 -2.25
C GLU A 45 -6.77 -5.49 -1.91
N LYS A 46 -7.33 -5.67 -0.70
CA LYS A 46 -8.55 -4.97 -0.29
C LYS A 46 -8.32 -3.46 -0.17
N PHE A 47 -7.14 -3.05 0.30
CA PHE A 47 -6.76 -1.64 0.39
C PHE A 47 -6.48 -1.06 -1.00
N ILE A 48 -5.75 -1.80 -1.85
CA ILE A 48 -5.50 -1.44 -3.25
C ILE A 48 -6.83 -1.22 -4.00
N MET A 49 -7.74 -2.20 -3.94
CA MET A 49 -9.05 -2.09 -4.59
C MET A 49 -9.91 -0.93 -4.06
N LYS A 50 -9.77 -0.59 -2.77
CA LYS A 50 -10.44 0.59 -2.22
C LYS A 50 -9.85 1.89 -2.79
N ALA A 51 -8.52 2.01 -2.82
CA ALA A 51 -7.83 3.18 -3.37
C ALA A 51 -8.09 3.36 -4.87
N GLN A 52 -8.13 2.28 -5.66
CA GLN A 52 -8.44 2.29 -7.09
C GLN A 52 -9.81 2.89 -7.43
N LYS A 53 -10.76 2.87 -6.49
CA LYS A 53 -12.07 3.52 -6.67
C LYS A 53 -12.00 5.05 -6.65
N ILE A 54 -10.88 5.61 -6.19
CA ILE A 54 -10.66 7.05 -6.10
C ILE A 54 -9.95 7.53 -7.37
N THR A 55 -8.78 6.95 -7.68
CA THR A 55 -7.92 7.29 -8.82
C THR A 55 -6.76 6.27 -8.91
N GLY A 56 -5.80 6.48 -9.80
CA GLY A 56 -4.59 5.64 -9.94
C GLY A 56 -3.72 5.62 -8.69
N ILE A 57 -2.93 4.54 -8.52
CA ILE A 57 -2.07 4.34 -7.35
C ILE A 57 -0.62 4.57 -7.75
N ARG A 58 0.00 5.55 -7.11
CA ARG A 58 1.42 5.88 -7.30
C ARG A 58 2.34 4.98 -6.48
N ALA A 59 1.93 4.64 -5.26
CA ALA A 59 2.75 3.90 -4.32
C ALA A 59 1.94 3.09 -3.31
N VAL A 60 2.51 1.98 -2.83
CA VAL A 60 2.03 1.24 -1.67
C VAL A 60 3.21 0.94 -0.73
N ILE A 61 3.07 1.31 0.53
CA ILE A 61 4.16 1.30 1.52
C ILE A 61 3.66 0.74 2.84
N GLY A 62 4.44 -0.15 3.45
CA GLY A 62 4.16 -0.71 4.78
C GLY A 62 4.41 -2.21 4.89
N GLY A 63 3.84 -2.81 5.94
CA GLY A 63 3.84 -4.25 6.14
C GLY A 63 2.77 -4.93 5.29
N PHE A 64 3.17 -5.88 4.44
CA PHE A 64 2.26 -6.62 3.56
C PHE A 64 1.94 -8.03 4.09
N HIS A 65 2.44 -8.35 5.29
CA HIS A 65 2.26 -9.64 5.96
C HIS A 65 2.46 -10.84 5.01
N GLY A 66 1.39 -11.61 4.76
CA GLY A 66 1.39 -12.83 3.93
C GLY A 66 0.94 -12.62 2.48
N PHE A 67 0.91 -11.38 1.98
CA PHE A 67 0.40 -11.08 0.64
C PHE A 67 1.21 -11.74 -0.48
N LYS A 68 0.53 -12.52 -1.33
CA LYS A 68 1.12 -13.23 -2.51
C LYS A 68 0.44 -12.90 -3.84
N LYS A 69 -0.63 -12.10 -3.83
CA LYS A 69 -1.42 -11.82 -5.05
C LYS A 69 -0.75 -10.70 -5.87
N LEU A 70 0.44 -10.98 -6.37
CA LEU A 70 1.32 -9.99 -7.00
C LEU A 70 0.69 -9.25 -8.19
N SER A 71 -0.33 -9.82 -8.84
CA SER A 71 -1.07 -9.18 -9.93
C SER A 71 -1.62 -7.79 -9.55
N TYR A 72 -2.00 -7.56 -8.29
CA TYR A 72 -2.49 -6.27 -7.82
C TYR A 72 -1.39 -5.19 -7.71
N LEU A 73 -0.11 -5.56 -7.81
CA LEU A 73 1.01 -4.63 -7.73
C LEU A 73 1.53 -4.21 -9.12
N LYS A 74 1.05 -4.84 -10.20
CA LYS A 74 1.63 -4.67 -11.55
C LYS A 74 1.66 -3.21 -12.02
N ASP A 75 0.61 -2.46 -11.76
CA ASP A 75 0.45 -1.08 -12.22
C ASP A 75 0.82 -0.04 -11.15
N ILE A 76 1.53 -0.46 -10.09
CA ILE A 76 1.95 0.43 -9.00
C ILE A 76 3.45 0.73 -9.15
N ASP A 77 3.79 2.00 -9.36
CA ASP A 77 5.15 2.42 -9.67
C ASP A 77 6.15 2.30 -8.52
N PHE A 78 5.66 2.31 -7.28
CA PHE A 78 6.50 2.24 -6.08
C PHE A 78 5.95 1.22 -5.08
N ILE A 79 6.73 0.17 -4.82
CA ILE A 79 6.36 -0.90 -3.89
C ILE A 79 7.36 -0.91 -2.72
N GLY A 80 6.93 -0.37 -1.58
CA GLY A 80 7.70 -0.28 -0.36
C GLY A 80 7.30 -1.33 0.68
N ALA A 81 7.51 -2.62 0.37
CA ALA A 81 7.22 -3.71 1.30
C ALA A 81 8.27 -3.76 2.43
N CYS A 82 7.84 -3.62 3.68
CA CYS A 82 8.73 -3.57 4.85
C CYS A 82 8.14 -4.29 6.09
N HIS A 83 8.76 -4.12 7.25
CA HIS A 83 8.29 -4.59 8.57
C HIS A 83 7.90 -6.09 8.59
N CYS A 84 6.61 -6.41 8.68
CA CYS A 84 6.07 -7.77 8.84
C CYS A 84 5.91 -8.52 7.50
N SER A 85 6.38 -7.96 6.38
CA SER A 85 6.26 -8.56 5.04
C SER A 85 7.07 -9.85 4.92
N LYS A 86 6.41 -10.96 4.59
CA LYS A 86 7.05 -12.30 4.49
C LYS A 86 7.69 -12.56 3.13
N TYR A 87 7.19 -11.94 2.06
CA TYR A 87 7.55 -12.27 0.67
C TYR A 87 8.34 -11.16 -0.03
N TYR A 88 9.22 -10.45 0.69
CA TYR A 88 10.00 -9.34 0.12
C TYR A 88 10.89 -9.77 -1.05
N ASN A 89 11.55 -10.93 -0.97
CA ASN A 89 12.39 -11.44 -2.07
C ASN A 89 11.56 -11.71 -3.33
N LEU A 90 10.42 -12.38 -3.18
CA LEU A 90 9.51 -12.65 -4.29
C LEU A 90 8.99 -11.36 -4.95
N ILE A 91 8.58 -10.36 -4.15
CA ILE A 91 8.13 -9.06 -4.66
C ILE A 91 9.27 -8.35 -5.40
N LYS A 92 10.48 -8.34 -4.82
CA LYS A 92 11.67 -7.72 -5.39
C LYS A 92 12.08 -8.36 -6.71
N GLU A 93 12.05 -9.68 -6.80
CA GLU A 93 12.39 -10.44 -8.01
C GLU A 93 11.34 -10.25 -9.12
N THR A 94 10.06 -10.19 -8.74
CA THR A 94 8.96 -9.99 -9.70
C THR A 94 8.90 -8.56 -10.23
N PHE A 95 9.19 -7.57 -9.38
CA PHE A 95 9.06 -6.14 -9.69
C PHE A 95 10.35 -5.36 -9.40
N PRO A 96 11.49 -5.70 -10.01
CA PRO A 96 12.79 -5.14 -9.64
C PRO A 96 12.91 -3.63 -9.87
N ARG A 97 12.11 -3.07 -10.80
CA ARG A 97 12.09 -1.63 -11.08
C ARG A 97 11.21 -0.84 -10.10
N GLN A 98 10.09 -1.42 -9.70
CA GLN A 98 9.08 -0.79 -8.83
C GLN A 98 9.40 -0.97 -7.34
N TYR A 99 10.02 -2.10 -6.98
CA TYR A 99 10.39 -2.39 -5.60
C TYR A 99 11.45 -1.42 -5.09
N LYS A 100 11.19 -0.84 -3.91
CA LYS A 100 12.15 -0.01 -3.18
C LYS A 100 12.31 -0.57 -1.78
N ARG A 101 13.56 -0.79 -1.39
CA ARG A 101 13.90 -1.16 -0.01
C ARG A 101 13.61 0.06 0.87
N ILE A 102 12.81 -0.13 1.91
CA ILE A 102 12.47 0.90 2.90
C ILE A 102 13.23 0.60 4.20
N CYS A 103 13.98 1.57 4.69
CA CYS A 103 14.75 1.52 5.93
C CYS A 103 14.44 2.73 6.82
N LEU A 104 14.80 2.62 8.10
CA LEU A 104 14.78 3.75 9.04
C LEU A 104 15.66 4.89 8.50
N GLY A 105 15.12 6.11 8.50
CA GLY A 105 15.80 7.31 8.01
C GLY A 105 15.64 7.59 6.52
N ASP A 106 15.02 6.68 5.75
CA ASP A 106 14.74 6.94 4.34
C ASP A 106 13.68 8.05 4.18
N ASN A 107 13.88 8.88 3.15
CA ASN A 107 12.95 9.93 2.77
C ASN A 107 12.57 9.76 1.30
N TYR A 108 11.27 9.85 0.99
CA TYR A 108 10.74 9.74 -0.37
C TYR A 108 9.87 10.94 -0.69
N ILE A 109 10.05 11.48 -1.89
CA ILE A 109 9.27 12.61 -2.43
C ILE A 109 8.50 12.07 -3.63
N PHE A 110 7.22 12.44 -3.70
CA PHE A 110 6.26 12.02 -4.73
C PHE A 110 5.61 13.24 -5.38
#